data_AF-A0A946VEP1-F1
#
_entry.id   AF-A0A946VEP1-F1
#
_cell.length_a   1.000
_cell.length_b   1.000
_cell.length_c   1.000
_cell.angle_alpha   90.00
_cell.angle_beta   90.00
_cell.angle_gamma   90.00
#
_symmetry.space_group_name_H-M   'P 1'
#
loop_
_entity.id
_entity.type
_entity.pdbx_description
1 polymer ?
#
loop_
_entity_poly.entity_id
_entity_poly.type
_entity_poly.pdbx_seq_one_letter_code
_entity_poly.pdbx_strand_id
1 'polypeptide(L)' 'DTDRLKAARSLETVRTGVPSTWRNPYTGNQYTVVPTRTYEQGTGPCREYTVDAVVGGKREKIYGTACRQPDGSWRVQG' A
#
# COMPACT_ATOMS: atom_id res chain seq x y z
N ASP A 1 -13.28 -2.19 3.74
CA ASP A 1 -12.89 -0.82 4.11
C ASP A 1 -11.52 -0.77 4.82
N THR A 2 -11.33 -1.55 5.89
CA THR A 2 -10.09 -1.58 6.70
C THR A 2 -8.79 -1.77 5.90
N ASP A 3 -8.74 -2.69 4.93
CA ASP A 3 -7.50 -2.98 4.19
C ASP A 3 -7.06 -1.82 3.29
N ARG A 4 -8.03 -1.16 2.62
CA ARG A 4 -7.76 0.01 1.78
C ARG A 4 -7.25 1.18 2.62
N LEU A 5 -7.85 1.42 3.78
CA LEU A 5 -7.40 2.45 4.73
C LEU A 5 -5.99 2.17 5.25
N LYS A 6 -5.69 0.92 5.63
CA LYS A 6 -4.35 0.51 6.08
C LYS A 6 -3.30 0.72 4.98
N ALA A 7 -3.60 0.29 3.75
CA ALA A 7 -2.71 0.47 2.61
C ALA A 7 -2.44 1.95 2.32
N ALA A 8 -3.48 2.79 2.27
CA ALA A 8 -3.33 4.23 2.06
C ALA A 8 -2.49 4.88 3.18
N ARG A 9 -2.70 4.47 4.43
CA ARG A 9 -1.89 4.93 5.57
C ARG A 9 -0.43 4.50 5.45
N SER A 10 -0.15 3.30 4.95
CA SER A 10 1.21 2.84 4.68
C SER A 10 1.89 3.76 3.66
N LEU A 11 1.19 4.14 2.59
CA LEU A 11 1.72 5.06 1.58
C LEU A 11 1.90 6.48 2.10
N GLU A 12 1.03 6.96 2.99
CA GLU A 12 1.13 8.31 3.56
C GLU A 12 2.24 8.44 4.60
N THR A 13 2.40 7.44 5.48
CA THR A 13 3.18 7.62 6.73
C THR A 13 4.42 6.73 6.85
N VAL A 14 4.49 5.63 6.11
CA VAL A 14 5.59 4.66 6.28
C VAL A 14 6.77 5.07 5.39
N ARG A 15 7.98 4.98 5.93
CA ARG A 15 9.22 5.28 5.19
C ARG A 15 9.49 4.21 4.14
N THR A 16 10.17 4.59 3.07
CA THR A 16 10.61 3.66 2.04
C THR A 16 11.52 2.57 2.64
N GLY A 17 11.31 1.33 2.21
CA GLY A 17 12.00 0.14 2.71
C GLY A 17 11.46 -0.40 4.05
N VAL A 18 10.55 0.31 4.72
CA VAL A 18 10.00 -0.12 6.01
C VAL A 18 8.68 -0.87 5.79
N PRO A 19 8.53 -2.09 6.32
CA PRO A 19 7.30 -2.86 6.19
C PRO A 19 6.19 -2.35 7.12
N SER A 20 4.95 -2.44 6.62
CA SER A 20 3.72 -2.20 7.37
C SER A 20 2.84 -3.43 7.29
N THR A 21 2.57 -4.06 8.42
CA THR A 21 1.88 -5.36 8.46
C THR A 21 0.58 -5.27 9.26
N TRP A 22 -0.46 -5.97 8.78
CA TRP A 22 -1.69 -6.17 9.54
C TRP A 22 -2.39 -7.47 9.17
N ARG A 23 -3.26 -7.92 10.10
CA ARG A 23 -4.26 -8.96 9.86
C ARG A 23 -5.64 -8.32 9.92
N ASN A 24 -6.48 -8.58 8.93
CA ASN A 24 -7.87 -8.19 8.94
C ASN A 24 -8.64 -9.15 9.86
N PRO A 25 -9.25 -8.68 10.97
CA PRO A 25 -9.94 -9.55 11.91
C PRO A 25 -11.24 -10.15 11.35
N TYR A 26 -11.83 -9.54 10.32
CA TYR A 26 -13.09 -9.97 9.72
C TYR A 26 -12.89 -11.06 8.67
N THR A 27 -11.87 -10.92 7.82
CA THR A 27 -11.59 -11.88 6.74
C THR A 27 -10.49 -12.87 7.10
N GLY A 28 -9.69 -12.58 8.12
CA GLY A 28 -8.50 -13.35 8.47
C GLY A 28 -7.28 -13.11 7.58
N ASN A 29 -7.44 -12.32 6.50
CA ASN A 29 -6.37 -12.01 5.56
C ASN A 29 -5.22 -11.28 6.23
N GLN A 30 -4.00 -11.52 5.75
CA GLN A 30 -2.80 -10.85 6.23
C GLN A 30 -2.16 -10.07 5.09
N TYR A 31 -1.59 -8.92 5.40
CA TYR A 31 -0.94 -8.06 4.43
C TYR A 31 0.34 -7.50 5.03
N THR A 32 1.38 -7.45 4.21
CA THR A 32 2.60 -6.69 4.45
C THR A 32 2.84 -5.78 3.25
N VAL A 33 2.77 -4.47 3.47
CA VAL A 33 3.03 -3.45 2.45
C VAL A 33 4.40 -2.82 2.70
N VAL A 34 5.22 -2.75 1.66
CA VAL A 34 6.53 -2.10 1.71
C VAL A 34 6.61 -1.06 0.59
N PRO A 35 6.60 0.25 0.91
CA PRO A 35 6.95 1.28 -0.08
C PRO A 35 8.41 1.09 -0.51
N THR A 36 8.68 1.01 -1.81
CA THR A 36 10.02 0.70 -2.36
C THR A 36 10.70 1.92 -2.97
N ARG A 37 9.93 2.90 -3.45
CA ARG A 37 10.45 4.14 -4.01
C ARG A 37 9.45 5.27 -3.83
N THR A 38 9.94 6.50 -3.70
CA THR A 38 9.12 7.73 -3.75
C THR A 38 9.72 8.66 -4.79
N TYR A 39 8.90 9.26 -5.64
CA TYR A 39 9.30 10.28 -6.61
C TYR A 39 8.19 11.30 -6.82
N GLU A 40 8.51 12.51 -7.23
CA GLU A 40 7.52 13.56 -7.51
C GLU A 40 6.98 13.45 -8.94
N GLN A 41 5.68 13.65 -9.11
CA GLN A 41 5.01 13.79 -10.40
C GLN A 41 4.03 14.98 -10.33
N GLY A 42 3.58 15.53 -11.46
CA GLY A 42 2.87 16.82 -11.51
C GLY A 42 1.72 17.03 -10.51
N THR A 43 1.04 15.98 -10.03
CA THR A 43 -0.05 16.07 -9.03
C THR A 43 0.39 15.87 -7.58
N GLY A 44 1.63 15.43 -7.34
CA GLY A 44 2.18 15.10 -6.03
C GLY A 44 3.09 13.87 -6.03
N PRO A 45 3.50 13.38 -4.85
CA PRO A 45 4.40 12.24 -4.75
C PRO A 45 3.73 10.94 -5.20
N CYS A 46 4.45 10.18 -6.00
CA CYS A 46 4.16 8.80 -6.37
C CYS A 46 5.05 7.85 -5.59
N ARG A 47 4.47 6.71 -5.20
CA ARG A 47 5.16 5.65 -4.47
C ARG A 47 4.98 4.31 -5.15
N GLU A 48 6.10 3.68 -5.47
CA GLU A 48 6.14 2.26 -5.80
C GLU A 48 6.08 1.48 -4.48
N TYR A 49 5.41 0.33 -4.50
CA TYR A 49 5.27 -0.53 -3.34
C TYR A 49 5.14 -2.00 -3.73
N THR A 50 5.44 -2.85 -2.76
CA THR A 50 5.14 -4.28 -2.81
C THR A 50 4.12 -4.63 -1.75
N VAL A 51 3.28 -5.63 -2.04
CA VAL A 51 2.33 -6.20 -1.09
C VAL A 51 2.51 -7.71 -1.08
N ASP A 52 2.86 -8.26 0.08
CA ASP A 52 2.75 -9.69 0.33
C ASP A 52 1.44 -9.93 1.09
N ALA A 53 0.50 -10.64 0.47
CA ALA A 53 -0.81 -10.93 1.03
C ALA A 53 -0.98 -12.44 1.28
N VAL A 54 -1.68 -12.78 2.38
CA VAL A 54 -2.19 -14.13 2.62
C VAL A 54 -3.70 -14.07 2.60
N VAL A 55 -4.32 -14.59 1.55
CA VAL A 55 -5.77 -14.58 1.33
C VAL A 55 -6.26 -16.01 1.16
N GLY A 56 -7.18 -16.45 2.02
CA GLY A 56 -7.65 -17.84 2.00
C GLY A 56 -6.54 -18.89 2.15
N GLY A 57 -5.47 -18.55 2.88
CA GLY A 57 -4.29 -19.41 3.07
C GLY A 57 -3.29 -19.42 1.91
N LYS A 58 -3.57 -18.73 0.80
CA LYS A 58 -2.65 -18.60 -0.34
C LYS A 58 -1.83 -17.33 -0.22
N ARG A 59 -0.54 -17.42 -0.54
CA ARG A 59 0.38 -16.27 -0.61
C ARG A 59 0.31 -15.65 -1.99
N GLU A 60 0.13 -14.33 -2.02
CA GLU A 60 0.14 -13.52 -3.24
C GLU A 60 1.12 -12.38 -3.06
N LYS A 61 1.86 -12.06 -4.12
CA LYS A 61 2.78 -10.92 -4.14
C LYS A 61 2.38 -9.98 -5.26
N ILE A 62 2.16 -8.71 -4.90
CA ILE A 62 1.69 -7.67 -5.79
C ILE A 62 2.73 -6.54 -5.82
N TYR A 63 2.92 -5.98 -7.00
CA TYR A 63 3.72 -4.77 -7.21
C TYR A 63 2.76 -3.70 -7.71
N GLY A 64 2.95 -2.47 -7.26
CA GLY A 64 2.10 -1.37 -7.70
C GLY A 64 2.75 -0.02 -7.50
N THR A 65 2.16 0.95 -8.17
CA THR A 65 2.48 2.36 -8.00
C THR A 65 1.20 3.08 -7.62
N ALA A 66 1.27 3.97 -6.64
CA ALA A 66 0.17 4.86 -6.31
C ALA A 66 0.66 6.28 -6.18
N CYS A 67 -0.12 7.24 -6.64
CA CYS A 67 0.21 8.66 -6.55
C CYS A 67 -0.76 9.39 -5.65
N ARG A 68 -0.19 10.24 -4.80
CA ARG A 68 -0.94 11.13 -3.92
C ARG A 68 -1.64 12.19 -4.77
N GLN A 69 -2.91 12.37 -4.48
CA GLN A 69 -3.78 13.34 -5.13
C GLN A 69 -3.85 14.63 -4.30
N PRO A 70 -4.28 15.76 -4.90
CA PRO A 70 -4.49 17.01 -4.17
C PRO A 70 -5.49 16.89 -3.02
N ASP A 71 -6.48 16.01 -3.14
CA ASP A 71 -7.47 15.71 -2.09
C ASP A 71 -6.92 14.82 -0.95
N GLY A 72 -5.64 14.44 -1.01
CA GLY A 72 -4.96 13.59 -0.03
C GLY A 72 -5.17 12.09 -0.24
N SER A 73 -5.99 11.67 -1.21
CA SER A 73 -6.15 10.25 -1.54
C SER A 73 -4.92 9.71 -2.27
N TRP A 74 -4.66 8.41 -2.10
CA TRP A 74 -3.69 7.68 -2.91
C TRP A 74 -4.43 6.90 -3.99
N ARG A 75 -4.11 7.16 -5.26
CA ARG A 75 -4.69 6.45 -6.41
C ARG A 75 -3.65 5.54 -7.04
N VAL A 76 -3.99 4.26 -7.19
CA VAL A 76 -3.17 3.29 -7.91
C VAL A 76 -3.10 3.69 -9.38
N GLN A 77 -1.88 3.73 -9.93
CA GLN A 77 -1.65 3.85 -11.35
C GLN A 77 -1.73 2.46 -11.98
N GLY A 78 -2.62 2.31 -12.97
CA GLY A 78 -2.77 1.09 -13.77
C GLY A 78 -1.90 1.13 -15.02
#